data_AF-A0A0D3A0N9-F1
#
_entry.id   AF-A0A0D3A0N9-F1
#
_cell.length_a   1.000
_cell.length_b   1.000
_cell.length_c   1.000
_cell.angle_alpha   90.00
_cell.angle_beta   90.00
_cell.angle_gamma   90.00
#
_symmetry.space_group_name_H-M   'P 1'
#
loop_
_entity.id
_entity.type
_entity.pdbx_description
1 polymer ?
#
loop_
_entity_poly.entity_id
_entity_poly.type
_entity_poly.pdbx_seq_one_letter_code
_entity_poly.pdbx_strand_id
1 'polypeptide(L)'
;VQAGKIQKLEQIYLHSLPVKEYQIIDLLVGPTLKDEVMKIMPVQKQTRAGQRTRFKAFVVVGDTNGHVGLGVKCSKEVATAIRGGIILAKLSVIPVRRGYWGNKIGKPHTVP
;
A
#
# COMPACT_ATOMS: atom_id res chain seq x y z
N VAL A 1 -17.07 8.12 4.98
CA VAL A 1 -16.07 9.05 4.39
C VAL A 1 -16.72 10.04 3.45
N GLN A 2 -17.48 9.61 2.44
CA GLN A 2 -18.15 10.52 1.49
C GLN A 2 -19.11 11.54 2.15
N ALA A 3 -19.80 11.15 3.23
CA ALA A 3 -20.64 12.06 4.02
C ALA A 3 -19.86 12.99 4.99
N GLY A 4 -18.52 13.06 4.90
CA GLY A 4 -17.67 13.95 5.72
C GLY A 4 -17.52 13.57 7.20
N LYS A 5 -18.20 12.52 7.67
CA LYS A 5 -18.20 12.11 9.10
C LYS A 5 -16.85 11.58 9.61
N ILE A 6 -16.00 11.07 8.71
CA ILE A 6 -14.66 10.57 9.04
C ILE A 6 -13.67 11.44 8.26
N GLN A 7 -12.83 12.17 8.99
CA GLN A 7 -11.92 13.16 8.41
C GLN A 7 -10.46 12.67 8.37
N LYS A 8 -10.10 11.72 9.25
CA LYS A 8 -8.73 11.23 9.39
C LYS A 8 -8.67 9.72 9.29
N LEU A 9 -7.60 9.22 8.66
CA LEU A 9 -7.31 7.79 8.58
C LEU A 9 -7.04 7.17 9.96
N GLU A 10 -6.51 7.96 10.91
CA GLU A 10 -6.27 7.56 12.30
C GLU A 10 -7.54 7.05 13.02
N GLN A 11 -8.71 7.61 12.71
CA GLN A 11 -9.98 7.17 13.30
C GLN A 11 -10.32 5.73 12.88
N ILE A 12 -10.00 5.37 11.63
CA ILE A 12 -10.22 4.01 11.11
C ILE A 12 -9.29 3.02 11.82
N TYR A 13 -8.03 3.42 12.05
CA TYR A 13 -7.07 2.59 12.78
C TYR A 13 -7.42 2.41 14.25
N LEU A 14 -7.90 3.45 14.93
CA LEU A 14 -8.29 3.38 16.33
C LEU A 14 -9.43 2.38 16.54
N HIS A 15 -10.41 2.36 15.64
CA HIS A 15 -11.53 1.43 15.69
C HIS A 15 -11.26 0.09 15.00
N SER A 16 -10.04 -0.13 14.49
CA SER A 16 -9.64 -1.34 13.76
C SER A 16 -10.61 -1.73 12.64
N LEU A 17 -11.17 -0.73 11.95
CA LEU A 17 -12.16 -0.95 10.90
C LEU A 17 -11.45 -1.42 9.61
N PRO A 18 -11.90 -2.52 8.97
CA PRO A 18 -11.27 -2.99 7.75
C PRO A 18 -11.62 -2.09 6.56
N VAL A 19 -10.59 -1.59 5.87
CA VAL A 19 -10.76 -0.81 4.62
C VAL A 19 -10.94 -1.78 3.46
N LYS A 20 -12.13 -1.75 2.82
CA LYS A 20 -12.46 -2.60 1.66
C LYS A 20 -12.47 -1.86 0.33
N GLU A 21 -12.43 -0.53 0.37
CA GLU A 21 -12.48 0.34 -0.81
C GLU A 21 -11.22 1.20 -0.85
N TYR A 22 -10.50 1.17 -1.97
CA TYR A 22 -9.26 1.95 -2.10
C TYR A 22 -9.54 3.46 -2.17
N GLN A 23 -10.75 3.83 -2.62
CA GLN A 23 -11.20 5.22 -2.72
C GLN A 23 -11.24 5.92 -1.37
N ILE A 24 -11.45 5.18 -0.27
CA ILE A 24 -11.39 5.73 1.08
C ILE A 24 -10.02 6.35 1.35
N ILE A 25 -8.96 5.70 0.90
CA ILE A 25 -7.57 6.12 1.14
C ILE A 25 -7.19 7.24 0.18
N ASP A 26 -7.68 7.20 -1.06
CA ASP A 26 -7.49 8.29 -2.02
C ASP A 26 -8.17 9.58 -1.56
N LEU A 27 -9.34 9.49 -0.93
CA LEU A 27 -10.04 10.66 -0.39
C LEU A 27 -9.36 11.23 0.86
N LEU A 28 -8.74 10.38 1.70
CA LEU A 28 -8.15 10.80 2.97
C LEU A 28 -6.68 11.24 2.84
N VAL A 29 -5.89 10.59 1.97
CA VAL A 29 -4.42 10.74 1.86
C VAL A 29 -3.94 10.93 0.41
N GLY A 30 -4.85 10.92 -0.57
CA GLY A 30 -4.53 10.94 -2.00
C GLY A 30 -3.47 11.94 -2.49
N PRO A 31 -3.41 13.21 -2.04
CA PRO A 31 -2.45 14.16 -2.58
C PRO A 31 -1.00 13.93 -2.14
N THR A 32 -0.78 13.23 -1.03
CA THR A 32 0.57 12.95 -0.49
C THR A 32 1.06 11.55 -0.82
N LEU A 33 0.18 10.68 -1.29
CA LEU A 33 0.45 9.27 -1.52
C LEU A 33 1.29 9.08 -2.79
N LYS A 34 2.49 8.51 -2.64
CA LYS A 34 3.34 8.10 -3.77
C LYS A 34 3.33 6.58 -3.88
N ASP A 35 3.28 6.07 -5.10
CA ASP A 35 3.44 4.67 -5.43
C ASP A 35 4.81 4.40 -6.06
N GLU A 36 5.44 3.30 -5.66
CA GLU A 36 6.73 2.85 -6.18
C GLU A 36 6.65 1.35 -6.50
N VAL A 37 7.07 0.98 -7.72
CA VAL A 37 7.15 -0.41 -8.16
C VAL A 37 8.52 -0.96 -7.79
N MET A 38 8.57 -1.83 -6.77
CA MET A 38 9.84 -2.38 -6.30
C MET A 38 10.44 -3.41 -7.27
N LYS A 39 9.62 -4.38 -7.69
CA LYS A 39 10.09 -5.49 -8.52
C LYS A 39 8.96 -6.09 -9.32
N ILE A 40 9.28 -6.47 -10.54
CA ILE A 40 8.43 -7.28 -11.41
C ILE A 40 9.12 -8.63 -11.58
N MET A 41 8.42 -9.72 -11.27
CA MET A 41 8.95 -11.07 -11.36
C MET A 41 8.07 -11.90 -12.32
N PRO A 42 8.64 -12.49 -13.39
CA PRO A 42 7.93 -13.47 -14.19
C PRO A 42 7.78 -14.77 -13.40
N VAL A 43 6.55 -15.28 -13.31
CA VAL A 43 6.22 -16.56 -12.69
C VAL A 43 5.58 -17.46 -13.74
N GLN A 44 6.05 -18.71 -13.82
CA GLN A 44 5.67 -19.63 -14.89
C GLN A 44 5.04 -20.89 -14.31
N LYS A 45 3.98 -21.40 -14.94
CA LYS A 45 3.34 -22.66 -14.59
C LYS A 45 3.37 -23.59 -15.81
N GLN A 46 3.92 -24.79 -15.65
CA GLN A 46 3.90 -25.82 -16.69
C GLN A 46 2.46 -26.33 -16.91
N THR A 47 2.06 -26.46 -18.17
CA THR A 47 0.80 -27.06 -18.60
C THR A 47 1.05 -28.09 -19.70
N ARG A 48 0.02 -28.87 -20.08
CA ARG A 48 0.13 -29.84 -21.18
C ARG A 48 0.48 -29.19 -22.53
N ALA A 49 0.07 -27.93 -22.73
CA ALA A 49 0.35 -27.15 -23.94
C ALA A 49 1.57 -26.21 -23.79
N GLY A 50 2.51 -26.53 -22.89
CA GLY A 50 3.71 -25.73 -22.64
C GLY A 50 3.63 -24.83 -21.41
N GLN A 51 4.53 -23.84 -21.33
CA GLN A 51 4.64 -22.94 -20.18
C GLN A 51 3.63 -21.79 -20.27
N ARG A 52 2.87 -21.57 -19.19
CA ARG A 52 2.02 -20.40 -19.03
C ARG A 52 2.68 -19.39 -18.11
N THR A 53 3.07 -18.24 -18.65
CA THR A 53 3.74 -17.17 -17.91
C THR A 53 2.72 -16.14 -17.38
N ARG A 54 3.03 -15.54 -16.23
CA ARG A 54 2.35 -14.38 -15.64
C ARG A 54 3.39 -13.48 -15.00
N PHE A 55 3.03 -12.23 -14.75
CA PHE A 55 3.89 -11.28 -14.06
C PHE A 55 3.35 -11.00 -12.66
N LYS A 56 4.21 -11.13 -11.67
CA LYS A 56 3.96 -10.73 -10.28
C LYS A 56 4.61 -9.38 -10.04
N ALA A 57 3.82 -8.37 -9.71
CA ALA A 57 4.28 -7.03 -9.37
C ALA A 57 4.24 -6.84 -7.85
N PHE A 58 5.31 -6.26 -7.31
CA PHE A 58 5.39 -5.78 -5.93
C PHE A 58 5.38 -4.26 -5.97
N VAL A 59 4.40 -3.65 -5.30
CA VAL A 59 4.19 -2.21 -5.29
C VAL A 59 4.11 -1.75 -3.85
N VAL A 60 4.81 -0.67 -3.53
CA VAL A 60 4.71 0.01 -2.24
C VAL A 60 4.04 1.36 -2.43
N VAL A 61 3.23 1.73 -1.46
CA VAL A 61 2.50 3.00 -1.44
C VAL A 61 2.74 3.66 -0.10
N GLY A 62 3.03 4.96 -0.06
CA GLY A 62 3.26 5.68 1.19
C GLY A 62 3.25 7.20 1.05
N ASP A 63 3.04 7.88 2.16
CA ASP A 63 2.93 9.35 2.23
C ASP A 63 4.17 10.02 2.83
N THR A 64 5.26 9.28 3.02
CA THR A 64 6.50 9.71 3.72
C THR A 64 6.29 10.22 5.14
N ASN A 65 5.08 10.10 5.70
CA ASN A 65 4.68 10.66 6.97
C ASN A 65 3.97 9.62 7.85
N GLY A 66 4.51 8.40 7.88
CA GLY A 66 4.06 7.37 8.80
C GLY A 66 2.93 6.49 8.27
N HIS A 67 2.63 6.50 6.97
CA HIS A 67 1.74 5.51 6.36
C HIS A 67 2.46 4.75 5.25
N VAL A 68 2.39 3.42 5.31
CA VAL A 68 2.98 2.52 4.29
C VAL A 68 2.01 1.38 4.00
N GLY A 69 1.82 1.06 2.73
CA GLY A 69 1.07 -0.09 2.24
C GLY A 69 1.88 -0.91 1.24
N LEU A 70 1.71 -2.22 1.25
CA LEU A 70 2.39 -3.15 0.35
C LEU A 70 1.37 -3.96 -0.45
N GLY A 71 1.44 -3.85 -1.77
CA GLY A 71 0.58 -4.55 -2.70
C GLY A 71 1.34 -5.59 -3.50
N VAL A 72 0.73 -6.77 -3.60
CA VAL A 72 1.24 -7.85 -4.44
C VAL A 72 0.14 -8.36 -5.33
N LYS A 73 0.36 -8.31 -6.65
CA LYS A 73 -0.63 -8.78 -7.62
C LYS A 73 0.04 -9.56 -8.75
N CYS A 74 -0.63 -10.60 -9.20
CA CYS A 74 -0.20 -11.45 -10.31
C CYS A 74 -1.21 -11.33 -11.46
N SER A 75 -0.78 -10.94 -12.65
CA SER A 75 -1.63 -10.81 -13.84
C SER A 75 -0.94 -11.33 -15.10
N LYS A 76 -1.68 -11.48 -16.21
CA LYS A 76 -1.09 -11.86 -17.52
C LYS A 76 -0.24 -10.73 -18.10
N GLU A 77 -0.67 -9.48 -17.91
CA GLU A 77 -0.01 -8.28 -18.41
C GLU A 77 0.61 -7.48 -17.27
N VAL A 78 1.78 -6.88 -17.52
CA VAL A 78 2.52 -6.09 -16.53
C VAL A 78 1.70 -4.88 -16.06
N ALA A 79 1.10 -4.12 -16.98
CA ALA A 79 0.33 -2.93 -16.63
C ALA A 79 -0.86 -3.25 -15.70
N THR A 80 -1.56 -4.37 -15.96
CA THR A 80 -2.66 -4.81 -15.10
C THR A 80 -2.19 -5.32 -13.74
N ALA A 81 -1.00 -5.93 -13.66
CA ALA A 81 -0.39 -6.33 -12.40
C ALA A 81 -0.01 -5.12 -11.54
N ILE A 82 0.58 -4.09 -12.16
CA ILE A 82 0.96 -2.84 -11.46
C ILE A 82 -0.29 -2.13 -10.93
N ARG A 83 -1.29 -1.88 -11.78
CA ARG A 83 -2.54 -1.20 -11.36
C ARG A 83 -3.25 -1.96 -10.23
N GLY A 84 -3.36 -3.28 -10.36
CA GLY A 84 -3.94 -4.11 -9.30
C GLY A 84 -3.08 -4.16 -8.03
N GLY A 85 -1.75 -4.05 -8.17
CA GLY A 85 -0.81 -3.93 -7.06
C GLY A 85 -1.00 -2.62 -6.29
N ILE A 86 -1.14 -1.48 -7.00
CA ILE A 86 -1.41 -0.17 -6.38
C ILE A 86 -2.72 -0.22 -5.58
N ILE A 87 -3.79 -0.77 -6.14
CA ILE A 87 -5.09 -0.88 -5.45
C ILE A 87 -4.95 -1.72 -4.18
N LEU A 88 -4.25 -2.85 -4.26
CA LEU A 88 -4.06 -3.74 -3.12
C LEU A 88 -3.17 -3.11 -2.04
N ALA A 89 -2.12 -2.38 -2.46
CA ALA A 89 -1.24 -1.64 -1.56
C ALA A 89 -2.02 -0.59 -0.77
N LYS A 90 -2.90 0.17 -1.45
CA LYS A 90 -3.81 1.12 -0.81
C LYS A 90 -4.67 0.41 0.23
N LEU A 91 -5.37 -0.66 -0.10
CA LEU A 91 -6.21 -1.39 0.88
C LEU A 91 -5.45 -1.85 2.13
N SER A 92 -4.14 -2.12 2.00
CA SER A 92 -3.26 -2.58 3.07
C SER A 92 -2.41 -1.49 3.74
N VAL A 93 -2.82 -0.22 3.71
CA VAL A 93 -2.03 0.85 4.36
C VAL A 93 -2.06 0.72 5.88
N ILE A 94 -0.88 0.71 6.48
CA ILE A 94 -0.63 0.55 7.91
C ILE A 94 0.04 1.82 8.47
N PRO A 95 -0.31 2.25 9.68
CA PRO A 95 0.39 3.34 10.37
C PRO A 95 1.73 2.86 10.94
N VAL A 96 2.78 3.64 10.74
CA VAL A 96 4.13 3.39 11.26
C VAL A 96 4.38 4.32 12.44
N ARG A 97 4.59 3.73 13.61
CA ARG A 97 4.99 4.49 14.80
C ARG A 97 6.48 4.84 14.70
N ARG A 98 6.78 6.12 14.90
CA ARG A 98 8.15 6.65 14.98
C ARG A 98 8.52 6.97 16.42
N GLY A 99 9.81 6.95 16.72
CA GLY A 99 10.39 7.27 18.02
C GLY A 99 11.70 8.03 17.90
N TYR A 100 12.47 8.00 18.99
CA TYR A 100 13.75 8.70 19.14
C TYR A 100 14.79 7.69 19.60
N TRP A 101 16.00 7.77 19.06
CA TRP A 101 17.08 6.86 19.45
C TRP A 101 17.59 7.11 20.88
N GLY A 102 17.56 8.36 21.34
CA GLY A 102 18.01 8.77 22.68
C GLY A 102 17.14 9.90 23.23
N ASN A 103 17.73 11.09 23.43
CA ASN A 103 16.98 12.24 23.90
C ASN A 103 15.85 12.62 22.93
N LYS A 104 14.68 12.96 23.49
CA LYS A 104 13.45 13.30 22.75
C LYS A 104 13.50 14.73 22.20
N ILE A 105 14.48 15.01 21.35
CA ILE A 105 14.71 16.34 20.76
C ILE A 105 14.16 16.34 19.34
N GLY A 106 13.34 17.34 19.01
CA GLY A 106 12.79 17.54 17.67
C GLY A 106 11.69 16.54 17.30
N LYS A 107 11.55 16.23 16.00
CA LYS A 107 10.57 15.26 15.50
C LYS A 107 11.08 13.82 15.67
N PRO A 108 10.18 12.83 15.83
CA PRO A 108 10.57 11.42 15.81
C PRO A 108 11.28 11.06 14.50
N HIS A 109 12.43 10.40 14.60
CA HIS A 109 13.34 10.15 13.48
C HIS A 109 13.80 8.69 13.36
N THR A 110 13.49 7.84 14.33
CA THR A 110 13.81 6.40 14.28
C THR A 110 12.58 5.54 14.52
N VAL A 111 12.76 4.23 14.48
CA VAL A 111 11.84 3.28 15.11
C VAL A 111 11.90 3.52 16.64
N PRO A 112 10.76 3.45 17.37
CA PRO A 112 10.74 3.56 18.83
C PRO A 112 11.54 2.46 19.54
#